data_AF-A0A151LM21-F1
#
_entry.id   AF-A0A151LM21-F1
#
_cell.length_a   1.000
_cell.length_b   1.000
_cell.length_c   1.000
_cell.angle_alpha   90.00
_cell.angle_beta   90.00
_cell.angle_gamma   90.00
#
_symmetry.space_group_name_H-M   'P 1'
#
loop_
_entity.id
_entity.type
_entity.pdbx_description
1 polymer ?
#
loop_
_entity_poly.entity_id
_entity_poly.type
_entity_poly.pdbx_seq_one_letter_code
_entity_poly.pdbx_strand_id
1 'polypeptide(L)' 'LKKGASLIIAEVVSRFTNYKAFIKFMNNVGFKLSNKINLDDFFYVFFFEKNQEIDISSSTNEKRIKKVSSLLTPCIYKRR' A
#
# COMPACT_ATOMS: atom_id res chain seq x y z
N LEU A 1 -3.16 9.07 -11.41
CA LEU A 1 -2.90 10.23 -10.53
C LEU A 1 -1.89 11.16 -11.20
N LYS A 2 -2.06 12.49 -11.08
CA LYS A 2 -1.06 13.48 -11.56
C LYS A 2 0.18 13.43 -10.66
N LYS A 3 1.35 13.85 -11.17
CA LYS A 3 2.55 14.01 -10.33
C LYS A 3 2.25 14.98 -9.18
N GLY A 4 2.70 14.66 -7.97
CA GLY A 4 2.42 15.42 -6.75
C GLY A 4 1.04 15.17 -6.13
N ALA A 5 0.17 14.37 -6.76
CA ALA A 5 -1.13 14.05 -6.18
C ALA A 5 -1.00 13.06 -5.01
N SER A 6 -1.88 13.22 -4.02
CA SER A 6 -1.94 12.35 -2.85
C SER A 6 -2.78 11.10 -3.07
N LEU A 7 -2.31 9.97 -2.56
CA LEU A 7 -3.03 8.71 -2.44
C LEU A 7 -3.12 8.37 -0.95
N ILE A 8 -4.34 8.24 -0.44
CA ILE A 8 -4.60 7.89 0.96
C ILE A 8 -5.13 6.46 1.00
N ILE A 9 -4.52 5.62 1.82
CA ILE A 9 -4.93 4.22 2.02
C ILE A 9 -5.16 4.01 3.51
N ALA A 10 -6.41 3.75 3.89
CA ALA A 10 -6.77 3.34 5.25
C ALA A 10 -7.09 1.85 5.24
N GLU A 11 -6.34 1.06 6.01
CA GLU A 11 -6.48 -0.39 5.99
C GLU A 11 -6.24 -1.02 7.36
N VAL A 12 -6.94 -2.11 7.65
CA VAL A 12 -6.91 -2.76 8.96
C VAL A 12 -5.51 -3.32 9.22
N VAL A 13 -4.96 -3.08 10.41
CA VAL A 13 -3.61 -3.53 10.82
C VAL A 13 -3.44 -5.03 10.65
N SER A 14 -4.46 -5.82 10.98
CA SER A 14 -4.45 -7.29 10.90
C SER A 14 -4.31 -7.84 9.47
N ARG A 15 -4.58 -7.02 8.44
CA ARG A 15 -4.40 -7.45 7.05
C ARG A 15 -2.94 -7.45 6.62
N PHE A 16 -2.09 -6.63 7.24
CA PHE A 16 -0.70 -6.54 6.82
C PHE A 16 0.09 -7.73 7.36
N THR A 17 0.60 -8.59 6.48
CA THR A 17 1.62 -9.57 6.87
C THR A 17 2.94 -8.85 7.22
N ASN A 18 3.26 -7.80 6.45
CA ASN A 18 4.38 -6.91 6.71
C ASN A 18 4.12 -5.53 6.07
N TYR A 19 3.71 -4.56 6.87
CA TYR A 19 3.41 -3.21 6.38
C TYR A 19 4.63 -2.48 5.81
N LYS A 20 5.85 -2.76 6.30
CA LYS A 20 7.09 -2.15 5.75
C LYS A 20 7.37 -2.66 4.34
N ALA A 21 7.12 -3.94 4.08
CA ALA A 21 7.22 -4.52 2.75
C ALA A 21 6.17 -3.93 1.80
N PHE A 22 4.95 -3.66 2.29
CA PHE A 22 3.93 -2.92 1.53
C PHE A 22 4.39 -1.50 1.16
N ILE A 23 4.94 -0.73 2.10
CA ILE A 23 5.49 0.61 1.81
C ILE A 23 6.61 0.53 0.77
N LYS A 24 7.52 -0.46 0.88
CA LYS A 24 8.58 -0.67 -0.10
C LYS A 24 8.02 -0.98 -1.49
N PHE A 25 6.95 -1.78 -1.57
CA PHE A 25 6.24 -2.01 -2.82
C PHE A 25 5.66 -0.72 -3.40
N MET A 26 4.97 0.10 -2.58
CA MET A 26 4.41 1.39 -3.00
C MET A 26 5.48 2.33 -3.56
N ASN A 27 6.65 2.42 -2.90
CA ASN A 27 7.80 3.17 -3.42
C ASN A 27 8.24 2.67 -4.81
N ASN A 28 8.29 1.36 -5.01
CA ASN A 28 8.69 0.77 -6.29
C ASN A 28 7.70 1.02 -7.43
N VAL A 29 6.42 1.29 -7.12
CA VAL A 29 5.38 1.63 -8.11
C VAL A 29 5.16 3.14 -8.24
N GLY A 30 6.05 3.96 -7.66
CA GLY A 30 6.11 5.40 -7.91
C GLY A 30 5.43 6.27 -6.87
N PHE A 31 5.09 5.70 -5.71
CA PHE A 31 4.45 6.39 -4.61
C PHE A 31 5.39 6.51 -3.41
N LYS A 32 5.71 7.73 -2.98
CA LYS A 32 6.52 7.97 -1.78
C LYS A 32 5.62 8.15 -0.57
N LEU A 33 5.90 7.44 0.52
CA LEU A 33 5.19 7.65 1.79
C LEU A 33 5.51 9.06 2.33
N SER A 34 4.49 9.87 2.55
CA SER A 34 4.60 11.20 3.16
C SER A 34 4.23 11.17 4.65
N ASN A 35 3.21 10.42 5.03
CA ASN A 35 2.77 10.30 6.43
C ASN A 35 2.13 8.93 6.72
N LYS A 36 2.13 8.52 7.98
CA LYS A 36 1.42 7.33 8.49
C LYS A 36 0.78 7.64 9.84
N ILE A 37 -0.53 7.42 9.94
CA ILE A 37 -1.30 7.51 11.17
C ILE A 37 -1.73 6.09 11.58
N ASN A 38 -1.68 5.79 12.88
CA ASN A 38 -2.30 4.62 13.46
C ASN A 38 -3.59 5.07 14.16
N LEU A 39 -4.74 4.63 13.66
CA LEU A 39 -6.05 5.02 14.18
C LEU A 39 -6.60 3.90 15.07
N ASP A 40 -6.73 4.21 16.35
CA ASP A 40 -7.28 3.34 17.40
C ASP A 40 -6.67 1.94 17.45
N ASP A 41 -5.41 1.78 17.00
CA ASP A 41 -4.69 0.51 16.84
C ASP A 41 -5.31 -0.50 15.85
N PHE A 42 -6.44 -0.15 15.23
CA PHE A 42 -7.15 -1.01 14.27
C PHE A 42 -6.77 -0.72 12.82
N PHE A 43 -6.41 0.52 12.48
CA PHE A 43 -6.13 0.92 11.11
C PHE A 43 -4.80 1.63 10.96
N TYR A 44 -4.07 1.28 9.89
CA TYR A 44 -3.05 2.16 9.36
C TYR A 44 -3.64 3.04 8.28
N VAL A 45 -3.44 4.35 8.41
CA VAL A 45 -3.75 5.35 7.39
C VAL A 45 -2.43 5.85 6.81
N PHE A 46 -2.15 5.45 5.58
CA PHE A 46 -0.96 5.86 4.84
C PHE A 46 -1.30 6.99 3.89
N PHE A 47 -0.44 8.00 3.87
CA PHE A 47 -0.46 9.09 2.91
C PHE A 47 0.73 8.92 1.98
N PHE A 48 0.46 8.79 0.69
CA PHE A 48 1.46 8.67 -0.35
C PHE A 48 1.37 9.84 -1.31
N GLU A 49 2.50 10.25 -1.88
CA GLU A 49 2.57 11.22 -2.96
C GLU A 49 3.09 10.54 -4.23
N LYS A 50 2.47 10.83 -5.38
CA LYS A 50 2.96 10.32 -6.67
C LYS A 50 4.21 11.09 -7.09
N ASN A 51 5.37 10.45 -6.99
CA ASN A 51 6.67 11.09 -7.25
C ASN A 51 7.10 11.04 -8.73
N GLN A 52 6.74 9.98 -9.45
CA GLN A 52 7.22 9.75 -10.82
C GLN A 52 6.09 9.27 -11.73
N GLU A 53 6.21 9.61 -13.01
CA GLU A 53 5.53 8.89 -14.08
C GLU A 53 6.37 7.66 -14.38
N ILE A 54 6.12 6.58 -13.63
CA ILE A 54 6.67 5.27 -13.97
C ILE A 54 5.78 4.69 -15.05
N ASP A 55 6.38 4.22 -16.15
CA ASP A 55 5.65 3.50 -17.19
C ASP A 55 5.30 2.09 -16.68
N ILE A 56 4.12 2.01 -16.05
CA ILE A 56 3.65 0.85 -15.29
C ILE A 56 3.50 -0.39 -16.19
N SER A 57 3.35 -0.19 -17.51
CA SER A 57 3.23 -1.22 -18.55
C SER A 57 4.35 -2.28 -18.49
N SER A 58 5.56 -1.87 -18.08
CA SER A 58 6.71 -2.77 -17.89
C SER A 58 6.79 -3.42 -16.50
N SER A 59 6.06 -2.90 -15.51
CA SER A 59 6.17 -3.26 -14.09
C SER A 59 5.09 -4.22 -13.61
N THR A 60 3.95 -4.30 -14.32
CA THR A 60 2.84 -5.22 -14.08
C THR A 60 3.09 -6.58 -14.71
N ASN A 61 4.12 -7.26 -14.21
CA ASN A 61 4.30 -8.69 -14.51
C ASN A 61 3.40 -9.50 -13.57
N GLU A 62 2.56 -10.37 -14.10
CA GLU A 62 1.60 -11.19 -13.33
C GLU A 62 2.28 -11.99 -12.20
N LYS A 63 3.53 -12.44 -12.43
CA LYS A 63 4.34 -13.12 -11.41
C LYS A 63 4.65 -12.22 -10.22
N ARG A 64 4.92 -10.93 -10.48
CA ARG A 64 5.19 -9.93 -9.43
C ARG A 64 3.92 -9.61 -8.66
N ILE A 65 2.78 -9.50 -9.34
CA ILE A 65 1.47 -9.29 -8.71
C ILE A 65 1.14 -10.44 -7.75
N LYS A 66 1.29 -11.70 -8.18
CA LYS A 66 1.09 -12.88 -7.31
C LYS A 66 2.01 -12.91 -6.10
N LYS A 67 3.24 -12.40 -6.22
CA LYS A 67 4.18 -12.33 -5.09
C LYS A 67 3.81 -11.23 -4.08
N VAL A 68 3.28 -10.11 -4.57
CA VAL A 68 2.92 -8.95 -3.72
C VAL A 68 1.53 -9.12 -3.10
N SER A 69 0.64 -9.92 -3.69
CA SER A 69 -0.70 -10.16 -3.14
C SER A 69 -0.67 -10.77 -1.73
N SER A 70 0.39 -11.50 -1.37
CA SER A 70 0.59 -12.05 -0.02
C SER A 70 0.98 -11.02 1.05
N LEU A 71 1.21 -9.75 0.66
CA LEU A 71 1.45 -8.67 1.63
C LEU A 71 0.19 -8.29 2.41
N LEU A 72 -0.99 -8.63 1.87
CA LEU A 72 -2.28 -8.39 2.49
C LEU A 72 -3.04 -9.71 2.64
N THR A 73 -3.39 -10.06 3.87
CA THR A 73 -4.35 -11.12 4.16
C THR A 73 -5.79 -10.60 3.98
N PRO A 74 -6.76 -11.51 3.82
CA PRO A 74 -8.18 -11.15 3.86
C PRO A 74 -8.53 -10.41 5.15
N CYS A 75 -9.42 -9.44 5.05
CA CYS A 75 -9.99 -8.79 6.23
C CYS A 75 -10.98 -9.76 6.89
N ILE A 76 -10.61 -10.33 8.04
CA ILE A 76 -11.51 -11.17 8.84
C ILE A 76 -12.02 -10.32 10.00
N TYR A 77 -13.26 -9.85 9.88
CA TYR A 77 -13.95 -9.21 10.99
C TYR A 77 -14.33 -10.28 12.03
N LYS A 78 -13.88 -10.09 13.28
CA LYS A 78 -14.35 -10.91 14.40
C LYS A 78 -15.85 -10.66 14.60
N ARG A 79 -16.59 -11.71 14.99
CA ARG A 79 -18.02 -11.56 15.36
C ARG A 79 -18.13 -10.50 16.47
N ARG A 80 -19.04 -9.55 16.27
CA ARG A 80 -19.39 -8.50 17.23
C ARG A 80 -20.19 -9.08 18.38
#